data_AF-A0ABD0PAY9-F1
#
_entry.id   AF-A0ABD0PAY9-F1
#
_cell.length_a   1.000
_cell.length_b   1.000
_cell.length_c   1.000
_cell.angle_alpha   90.00
_cell.angle_beta   90.00
_cell.angle_gamma   90.00
#
_symmetry.space_group_name_H-M   'P 1'
#
loop_
_entity.id
_entity.type
_entity.pdbx_description
1 polymer ?
#
loop_
_entity_poly.entity_id
_entity_poly.type
_entity_poly.pdbx_seq_one_letter_code
_entity_poly.pdbx_strand_id
1 'polypeptide(L)'
;VAALAELQLKDRTSPAIGALLRDALHHLPSIRGCYLTHLAHMESSVLSSRDRYLGRTPFVSSHLLPELTGPSLPSDWPFLPLISLYERMGLLGGGGHQVESLPAGSVQTVTHCLQWLLVLESWREQALTVVPPVAKLARLACVFLCSSDLFLERPVQELTWALFRRLTRPAQLEALDLGSPPPGLASFHDLYSALLAQYEAVSFGDPLFGCFMLLPLQRLAVFGEHVGMLRSLGVSLQQ
;
A
#
# COMPACT_ATOMS: atom_id res chain seq x y z
N VAL A 1 6.69 22.34 13.65
CA VAL A 1 6.36 21.07 14.34
C VAL A 1 4.99 21.12 15.05
N ALA A 2 4.50 22.29 15.51
CA ALA A 2 3.20 22.41 16.18
C ALA A 2 1.95 22.34 15.26
N ALA A 3 2.05 22.69 13.97
CA ALA A 3 0.88 22.84 13.09
C ALA A 3 0.21 21.54 12.62
N LEU A 4 0.88 20.38 12.72
CA LEU A 4 0.29 19.08 12.34
C LEU A 4 -0.66 18.52 13.40
N ALA A 5 -0.51 18.94 14.67
CA ALA A 5 -1.42 18.53 15.74
C ALA A 5 -2.81 19.19 15.60
N GLU A 6 -2.89 20.29 14.84
CA GLU A 6 -4.10 21.10 14.65
C GLU A 6 -4.80 20.89 13.30
N LEU A 7 -4.31 19.97 12.45
CA LEU A 7 -5.21 19.30 11.51
C LEU A 7 -6.12 18.41 12.37
N GLN A 8 -7.13 19.03 12.98
CA GLN A 8 -8.33 18.36 13.44
C GLN A 8 -8.95 17.73 12.21
N LEU A 9 -8.42 16.56 11.85
CA LEU A 9 -9.01 15.52 11.05
C LEU A 9 -10.37 15.30 11.66
N LYS A 10 -11.34 16.09 11.15
CA LYS A 10 -12.71 16.13 11.60
C LYS A 10 -13.12 14.70 11.80
N ASP A 11 -13.39 14.37 13.06
CA ASP A 11 -13.55 13.02 13.59
C ASP A 11 -14.81 12.41 12.94
N ARG A 12 -14.71 12.05 11.65
CA ARG A 12 -15.61 11.08 11.06
C ARG A 12 -15.40 9.85 11.89
N THR A 13 -16.51 9.26 12.30
CA THR A 13 -16.67 8.03 13.08
C THR A 13 -15.97 6.84 12.43
N SER A 14 -14.65 6.92 12.31
CA SER A 14 -13.77 5.84 11.91
C SER A 14 -13.91 4.80 13.00
N PRO A 15 -14.25 3.54 12.64
CA PRO A 15 -14.36 2.49 13.63
C PRO A 15 -13.06 2.44 14.44
N ALA A 16 -13.20 2.27 15.75
CA ALA A 16 -12.03 2.10 16.61
C ALA A 16 -11.12 1.02 16.01
N ILE A 17 -9.80 1.21 16.06
CA ILE A 17 -8.83 0.27 15.46
C ILE A 17 -9.08 -1.18 15.92
N GLY A 18 -9.53 -1.36 17.17
CA GLY A 18 -9.92 -2.68 17.69
C GLY A 18 -11.13 -3.33 17.00
N ALA A 19 -12.07 -2.56 16.45
CA ALA A 19 -13.15 -3.09 15.62
C ALA A 19 -12.62 -3.56 14.26
N LEU A 20 -11.78 -2.76 13.59
CA LEU A 20 -11.14 -3.15 12.32
C LEU A 20 -10.24 -4.39 12.46
N LEU A 21 -9.49 -4.48 13.57
CA LEU A 21 -8.67 -5.66 13.87
C LEU A 21 -9.52 -6.91 14.13
N ARG A 22 -10.64 -6.77 14.86
CA ARG A 22 -11.57 -7.88 15.06
C ARG A 22 -12.16 -8.32 13.72
N ASP A 23 -12.57 -7.40 12.87
CA ASP A 23 -13.09 -7.72 11.54
C ASP A 23 -12.05 -8.46 10.68
N ALA A 24 -10.81 -7.95 10.64
CA ALA A 24 -9.68 -8.61 9.98
C ALA A 24 -9.44 -10.05 10.49
N LEU A 25 -9.58 -10.28 11.80
CA LEU A 25 -9.48 -11.61 12.40
C LEU A 25 -10.56 -12.58 11.91
N HIS A 26 -11.81 -12.11 11.78
CA HIS A 26 -12.90 -12.94 11.25
C HIS A 26 -12.67 -13.31 9.78
N HIS A 27 -12.00 -12.43 9.03
CA HIS A 27 -11.69 -12.63 7.62
C HIS A 27 -10.34 -13.32 7.35
N LEU A 28 -9.62 -13.82 8.37
CA LEU A 28 -8.31 -14.47 8.19
C LEU A 28 -8.29 -15.60 7.13
N PRO A 29 -9.30 -16.50 7.05
CA PRO A 29 -9.32 -17.52 6.00
C PRO A 29 -9.38 -16.92 4.59
N SER A 30 -10.16 -15.85 4.41
CA SER A 30 -10.31 -15.14 3.14
C SER A 30 -9.06 -14.34 2.78
N ILE A 31 -8.43 -13.70 3.77
CA ILE A 31 -7.14 -13.03 3.63
C ILE A 31 -6.09 -14.04 3.16
N ARG A 32 -5.98 -15.19 3.85
CA ARG A 32 -5.07 -16.28 3.44
C ARG A 32 -5.34 -16.73 2.00
N GLY A 33 -6.60 -16.95 1.65
CA GLY A 33 -7.00 -17.33 0.29
C GLY A 33 -6.54 -16.30 -0.75
N CYS A 34 -6.75 -15.01 -0.46
CA CYS A 34 -6.31 -13.91 -1.32
C CYS A 34 -4.80 -13.96 -1.60
N TYR A 35 -3.95 -14.04 -0.56
CA TYR A 35 -2.50 -14.13 -0.77
C TYR A 35 -2.08 -15.41 -1.50
N LEU A 36 -2.69 -16.56 -1.19
CA LEU A 36 -2.40 -17.81 -1.89
C LEU A 36 -2.72 -17.72 -3.38
N THR A 37 -3.77 -17.01 -3.78
CA THR A 37 -4.07 -16.76 -5.20
C THR A 37 -2.96 -15.97 -5.88
N HIS A 38 -2.42 -14.93 -5.23
CA HIS A 38 -1.28 -14.16 -5.76
C HIS A 38 0.01 -15.00 -5.83
N LEU A 39 0.16 -15.97 -4.93
CA LEU A 39 1.33 -16.85 -4.84
C LEU A 39 1.15 -18.20 -5.55
N ALA A 40 0.05 -18.41 -6.28
CA ALA A 40 -0.27 -19.69 -6.91
C ALA A 40 0.82 -20.15 -7.90
N HIS A 41 1.48 -19.20 -8.57
CA HIS A 41 2.61 -19.48 -9.46
C HIS A 41 3.81 -20.15 -8.76
N MET A 42 3.89 -20.07 -7.42
CA MET A 42 4.95 -20.70 -6.63
C MET A 42 4.62 -22.12 -6.17
N GLU A 43 3.43 -22.65 -6.48
CA GLU A 43 2.95 -23.95 -5.98
C GLU A 43 3.97 -25.08 -6.22
N SER A 44 4.51 -25.16 -7.45
CA SER A 44 5.53 -26.17 -7.81
C SER A 44 6.78 -26.07 -6.90
N SER A 45 7.28 -24.85 -6.66
CA SER A 45 8.43 -24.61 -5.80
C SER A 45 8.16 -24.99 -4.34
N VAL A 46 6.95 -24.73 -3.85
CA VAL A 46 6.51 -25.10 -2.49
C VAL A 46 6.39 -26.63 -2.37
N LEU A 47 5.80 -27.30 -3.35
CA LEU A 47 5.69 -28.76 -3.38
C LEU A 47 7.07 -29.42 -3.41
N SER A 48 7.98 -28.94 -4.26
CA SER A 48 9.36 -29.42 -4.33
C SER A 48 10.09 -29.23 -3.01
N SER A 49 9.96 -28.06 -2.37
CA SER A 49 10.53 -27.78 -1.05
C SER A 49 9.98 -28.72 0.03
N ARG A 50 8.66 -28.92 0.06
CA ARG A 50 7.99 -29.84 0.99
C ARG A 50 8.47 -31.28 0.82
N ASP A 51 8.53 -31.77 -0.42
CA ASP A 51 8.88 -33.16 -0.69
C ASP A 51 10.36 -33.43 -0.38
N ARG A 52 11.26 -32.43 -0.56
CA ARG A 52 12.64 -32.46 -0.03
C ARG A 52 12.68 -32.50 1.50
N TYR A 53 11.94 -31.61 2.18
CA TYR A 53 11.91 -31.56 3.65
C TYR A 53 11.37 -32.85 4.28
N LEU A 54 10.35 -33.45 3.69
CA LEU A 54 9.75 -34.70 4.16
C LEU A 54 10.48 -35.96 3.70
N GLY A 55 11.57 -35.83 2.93
CA GLY A 55 12.35 -36.98 2.45
C GLY A 55 11.59 -37.90 1.49
N ARG A 56 10.64 -37.37 0.71
CA ARG A 56 9.84 -38.16 -0.24
C ARG A 56 10.63 -38.44 -1.52
N THR A 57 11.56 -39.38 -1.43
CA THR A 57 12.55 -39.71 -2.49
C THR A 57 11.99 -39.91 -3.90
N PRO A 58 10.79 -40.48 -4.14
CA PRO A 58 10.29 -40.62 -5.52
C PRO A 58 9.98 -39.29 -6.22
N PHE A 59 9.78 -38.21 -5.44
CA PHE A 59 9.42 -36.88 -5.95
C PHE A 59 10.60 -35.88 -5.89
N VAL A 60 11.78 -36.33 -5.47
CA VAL A 60 12.98 -35.49 -5.38
C VAL A 60 13.90 -35.83 -6.55
N SER A 61 14.00 -34.90 -7.52
CA SER A 61 14.87 -35.06 -8.70
C SER A 61 16.37 -34.92 -8.38
N SER A 62 16.71 -34.23 -7.30
CA SER A 62 18.09 -34.03 -6.85
C SER A 62 18.16 -33.67 -5.36
N HIS A 63 19.20 -34.16 -4.69
CA HIS A 63 19.56 -33.78 -3.32
C HIS A 63 20.48 -32.55 -3.27
N LEU A 64 20.92 -32.03 -4.42
CA LEU A 64 21.66 -30.78 -4.48
C LEU A 64 20.71 -29.62 -4.25
N LEU A 65 21.19 -28.61 -3.51
CA LEU A 65 20.47 -27.35 -3.38
C LEU A 65 20.41 -26.67 -4.75
N PRO A 66 19.25 -26.11 -5.15
CA PRO A 66 19.17 -25.31 -6.37
C PRO A 66 20.05 -24.07 -6.23
N GLU A 67 20.38 -23.46 -7.37
CA GLU A 67 21.08 -22.18 -7.39
C GLU A 67 20.32 -21.13 -6.55
N LEU A 68 21.05 -20.41 -5.71
CA LEU A 68 20.49 -19.36 -4.86
C LEU A 68 20.17 -18.13 -5.72
N THR A 69 18.94 -18.08 -6.23
CA THR A 69 18.44 -16.96 -7.05
C THR A 69 17.89 -15.79 -6.23
N GLY A 70 18.07 -15.81 -4.90
CA GLY A 70 17.59 -14.78 -3.97
C GLY A 70 16.41 -15.26 -3.11
N PRO A 71 15.74 -14.32 -2.40
CA PRO A 71 14.60 -14.68 -1.57
C PRO A 71 13.41 -15.11 -2.43
N SER A 72 12.64 -16.09 -1.95
CA SER A 72 11.47 -16.59 -2.68
C SER A 72 10.35 -15.55 -2.82
N LEU A 73 10.32 -14.57 -1.92
CA LEU A 73 9.37 -13.47 -1.90
C LEU A 73 10.10 -12.15 -1.68
N PRO A 74 9.60 -11.04 -2.22
CA PRO A 74 10.18 -9.73 -1.94
C PRO A 74 9.95 -9.34 -0.47
N SER A 75 10.78 -8.43 0.03
CA SER A 75 10.72 -7.94 1.42
C SER A 75 9.36 -7.34 1.80
N ASP A 76 8.67 -6.77 0.82
CA ASP A 76 7.37 -6.10 0.93
C ASP A 76 6.23 -6.96 0.39
N TRP A 77 6.38 -8.29 0.36
CA TRP A 77 5.33 -9.24 0.00
C TRP A 77 3.98 -9.00 0.69
N PRO A 78 3.86 -8.43 1.91
CA PRO A 78 2.55 -8.13 2.48
C PRO A 78 1.76 -7.11 1.66
N PHE A 79 2.40 -6.32 0.80
CA PHE A 79 1.73 -5.39 -0.11
C PHE A 79 1.40 -6.02 -1.47
N LEU A 80 1.77 -7.28 -1.70
CA LEU A 80 1.71 -7.92 -3.03
C LEU A 80 0.35 -7.78 -3.72
N PRO A 81 -0.81 -8.00 -3.07
CA PRO A 81 -2.09 -7.85 -3.76
C PRO A 81 -2.33 -6.43 -4.31
N LEU A 82 -1.90 -5.42 -3.57
CA LEU A 82 -2.02 -4.02 -3.94
C LEU A 82 -1.05 -3.64 -5.07
N ILE A 83 0.19 -4.15 -5.00
CA ILE A 83 1.21 -3.97 -6.03
C ILE A 83 0.77 -4.61 -7.35
N SER A 84 0.34 -5.88 -7.30
CA SER A 84 -0.14 -6.60 -8.48
C SER A 84 -1.34 -5.94 -9.13
N LEU A 85 -2.19 -5.25 -8.35
CA LEU A 85 -3.30 -4.48 -8.90
C LEU A 85 -2.77 -3.24 -9.64
N TYR A 86 -1.87 -2.49 -9.02
CA TYR A 86 -1.26 -1.31 -9.63
C TYR A 86 -0.53 -1.64 -10.93
N GLU A 87 0.30 -2.68 -10.93
CA GLU A 87 1.02 -3.15 -12.12
C GLU A 87 0.06 -3.54 -13.24
N ARG A 88 -1.03 -4.26 -12.93
CA ARG A 88 -2.06 -4.60 -13.92
C ARG A 88 -2.71 -3.36 -14.53
N MET A 89 -3.00 -2.34 -13.73
CA MET A 89 -3.62 -1.10 -14.23
C MET A 89 -2.63 -0.26 -15.06
N GLY A 90 -1.35 -0.22 -14.68
CA GLY A 90 -0.30 0.45 -15.46
C GLY A 90 -0.08 -0.20 -16.83
N LEU A 91 -0.13 -1.54 -16.91
CA LEU A 91 -0.03 -2.28 -18.16
C LEU A 91 -1.23 -2.04 -19.10
N LEU A 92 -2.42 -1.83 -18.55
CA LEU A 92 -3.63 -1.52 -19.32
C LEU A 92 -3.63 -0.06 -19.84
N GLY A 93 -3.06 0.88 -19.07
CA GLY A 93 -2.98 2.30 -19.44
C GLY A 93 -1.97 2.63 -20.56
N GLY A 94 -0.95 1.78 -20.76
CA GLY A 94 0.06 1.98 -21.82
C GLY A 94 -0.36 1.53 -23.23
N GLY A 95 -1.54 0.93 -23.37
CA GLY A 95 -1.94 0.17 -24.56
C GLY A 95 -3.29 0.54 -25.17
N GLY A 96 -3.68 1.83 -25.20
CA GLY A 96 -4.74 2.36 -26.06
C GLY A 96 -6.16 1.77 -25.94
N HIS A 97 -6.39 0.81 -25.03
CA HIS A 97 -7.70 0.22 -24.78
C HIS A 97 -8.22 0.73 -23.45
N GLN A 98 -9.08 1.75 -23.55
CA GLN A 98 -9.97 2.18 -22.50
C GLN A 98 -10.84 1.00 -22.07
N VAL A 99 -10.44 0.32 -21.01
CA VAL A 99 -11.35 -0.44 -20.15
C VAL A 99 -11.03 -0.01 -18.73
N GLU A 100 -11.72 1.05 -18.31
CA GLU A 100 -11.67 1.68 -16.98
C GLU A 100 -12.21 0.77 -15.86
N SER A 101 -12.60 -0.48 -16.14
CA SER A 101 -13.19 -1.35 -15.13
C SER A 101 -12.13 -2.16 -14.40
N LEU A 102 -12.01 -1.89 -13.09
CA LEU A 102 -11.28 -2.72 -12.16
C LEU A 102 -11.71 -4.20 -12.32
N PRO A 103 -10.77 -5.16 -12.25
CA PRO A 103 -11.11 -6.57 -12.21
C PRO A 103 -12.14 -6.87 -11.12
N ALA A 104 -13.06 -7.79 -11.40
CA ALA A 104 -14.05 -8.22 -10.41
C ALA A 104 -13.35 -8.68 -9.11
N GLY A 105 -13.82 -8.16 -7.97
CA GLY A 105 -13.23 -8.48 -6.66
C GLY A 105 -12.00 -7.65 -6.27
N SER A 106 -11.63 -6.61 -7.02
CA SER A 106 -10.50 -5.72 -6.68
C SER A 106 -10.67 -5.04 -5.32
N VAL A 107 -11.88 -4.52 -5.02
CA VAL A 107 -12.20 -3.91 -3.72
C VAL A 107 -11.97 -4.90 -2.58
N GLN A 108 -12.42 -6.14 -2.74
CA GLN A 108 -12.25 -7.19 -1.73
C GLN A 108 -10.77 -7.59 -1.58
N THR A 109 -10.04 -7.71 -2.68
CA THR A 109 -8.59 -8.00 -2.69
C THR A 109 -7.81 -6.93 -1.93
N VAL A 110 -8.09 -5.65 -2.21
CA VAL A 110 -7.47 -4.50 -1.55
C VAL A 110 -7.87 -4.47 -0.07
N THR A 111 -9.14 -4.71 0.24
CA THR A 111 -9.63 -4.78 1.63
C THR A 111 -8.89 -5.85 2.43
N HIS A 112 -8.77 -7.07 1.90
CA HIS A 112 -8.02 -8.16 2.55
C HIS A 112 -6.52 -7.81 2.70
N CYS A 113 -5.92 -7.16 1.71
CA CYS A 113 -4.55 -6.68 1.79
C CYS A 113 -4.37 -5.67 2.93
N LEU A 114 -5.24 -4.66 3.01
CA LEU A 114 -5.16 -3.63 4.05
C LEU A 114 -5.49 -4.20 5.44
N GLN A 115 -6.42 -5.14 5.56
CA GLN A 115 -6.69 -5.88 6.79
C GLN A 115 -5.43 -6.64 7.26
N TRP A 116 -4.75 -7.33 6.34
CA TRP A 116 -3.52 -8.05 6.67
C TRP A 116 -2.41 -7.12 7.13
N LEU A 117 -2.20 -6.01 6.41
CA LEU A 117 -1.24 -4.98 6.79
C LEU A 117 -1.57 -4.40 8.17
N LEU A 118 -2.84 -4.16 8.48
CA LEU A 118 -3.25 -3.65 9.79
C LEU A 118 -2.94 -4.63 10.92
N VAL A 119 -3.17 -5.93 10.69
CA VAL A 119 -2.81 -7.01 11.64
C VAL A 119 -1.30 -7.05 11.86
N LEU A 120 -0.51 -6.99 10.79
CA LEU A 120 0.95 -6.97 10.87
C LEU A 120 1.47 -5.74 11.61
N GLU A 121 1.03 -4.53 11.24
CA GLU A 121 1.40 -3.26 11.90
C GLU A 121 0.89 -3.14 13.34
N SER A 122 0.02 -4.05 13.80
CA SER A 122 -0.51 -4.04 15.16
C SER A 122 0.12 -5.11 16.06
N TRP A 123 0.39 -6.31 15.54
CA TRP A 123 0.83 -7.45 16.36
C TRP A 123 2.16 -8.06 15.94
N ARG A 124 2.66 -7.71 14.75
CA ARG A 124 3.89 -8.25 14.16
C ARG A 124 4.68 -7.14 13.47
N GLU A 125 4.82 -5.99 14.15
CA GLU A 125 5.53 -4.82 13.60
C GLU A 125 6.93 -5.20 13.09
N GLN A 126 7.61 -6.15 13.74
CA GLN A 126 8.92 -6.67 13.34
C GLN A 126 8.92 -7.23 11.91
N ALA A 127 7.84 -7.88 11.47
CA ALA A 127 7.74 -8.44 10.12
C ALA A 127 7.76 -7.37 9.01
N LEU A 128 7.43 -6.12 9.36
CA LEU A 128 7.41 -4.98 8.44
C LEU A 128 8.57 -4.01 8.66
N THR A 129 9.50 -4.28 9.58
CA THR A 129 10.67 -3.41 9.83
C THR A 129 11.65 -3.41 8.65
N VAL A 130 11.69 -4.49 7.88
CA VAL A 130 12.52 -4.61 6.67
C VAL A 130 12.00 -3.72 5.54
N VAL A 131 10.73 -3.29 5.58
CA VAL A 131 10.15 -2.39 4.58
C VAL A 131 10.32 -0.95 5.05
N PRO A 132 11.09 -0.10 4.35
CA PRO A 132 11.32 1.26 4.79
C PRO A 132 10.02 2.09 4.75
N PRO A 133 9.86 3.11 5.62
CA PRO A 133 8.63 3.91 5.69
C PRO A 133 8.21 4.52 4.34
N VAL A 134 9.16 4.98 3.54
CA VAL A 134 8.89 5.53 2.20
C VAL A 134 8.33 4.47 1.24
N ALA A 135 8.79 3.22 1.34
CA ALA A 135 8.23 2.13 0.56
C ALA A 135 6.81 1.80 1.01
N LYS A 136 6.54 1.76 2.32
CA LYS A 136 5.18 1.57 2.83
C LYS A 136 4.23 2.66 2.34
N LEU A 137 4.68 3.91 2.36
CA LEU A 137 3.93 5.06 1.83
C LEU A 137 3.67 4.88 0.33
N ALA A 138 4.69 4.53 -0.44
CA ALA A 138 4.57 4.30 -1.87
C ALA A 138 3.64 3.14 -2.21
N ARG A 139 3.67 2.04 -1.45
CA ARG A 139 2.77 0.91 -1.68
C ARG A 139 1.34 1.25 -1.29
N LEU A 140 1.11 2.01 -0.22
CA LEU A 140 -0.23 2.50 0.12
C LEU A 140 -0.77 3.52 -0.89
N ALA A 141 0.10 4.31 -1.53
CA ALA A 141 -0.29 5.24 -2.59
C ALA A 141 -1.02 4.54 -3.76
N CYS A 142 -0.71 3.26 -4.01
CA CYS A 142 -1.41 2.46 -5.00
C CYS A 142 -2.93 2.40 -4.78
N VAL A 143 -3.44 2.57 -3.55
CA VAL A 143 -4.89 2.64 -3.30
C VAL A 143 -5.55 3.77 -4.10
N PHE A 144 -4.86 4.90 -4.28
CA PHE A 144 -5.35 6.04 -5.03
C PHE A 144 -5.07 5.92 -6.54
N LEU A 145 -3.96 5.26 -6.91
CA LEU A 145 -3.51 5.16 -8.30
C LEU A 145 -4.14 3.99 -9.08
N CYS A 146 -4.71 2.98 -8.41
CA CYS A 146 -5.29 1.82 -9.08
C CYS A 146 -6.66 2.10 -9.73
N SER A 147 -7.43 3.06 -9.23
CA SER A 147 -8.76 3.41 -9.76
C SER A 147 -9.19 4.80 -9.32
N SER A 148 -10.19 5.35 -9.98
CA SER A 148 -10.82 6.63 -9.65
C SER A 148 -11.73 6.57 -8.41
N ASP A 149 -12.18 5.38 -8.02
CA ASP A 149 -13.22 5.19 -6.99
C ASP A 149 -12.82 4.24 -5.85
N LEU A 150 -11.75 3.46 -6.00
CA LEU A 150 -11.34 2.43 -5.03
C LEU A 150 -11.14 2.99 -3.61
N PHE A 151 -10.60 4.21 -3.49
CA PHE A 151 -10.37 4.86 -2.19
C PHE A 151 -11.64 5.41 -1.54
N LEU A 152 -12.75 5.53 -2.30
CA LEU A 152 -14.06 5.94 -1.81
C LEU A 152 -14.82 4.77 -1.15
N GLU A 153 -14.45 3.53 -1.48
CA GLU A 153 -15.02 2.34 -0.86
C GLU A 153 -14.76 2.35 0.64
N ARG A 154 -15.84 2.38 1.42
CA ARG A 154 -15.79 2.52 2.88
C ARG A 154 -14.78 1.61 3.58
N PRO A 155 -14.74 0.28 3.35
CA PRO A 155 -13.77 -0.58 4.02
C PRO A 155 -12.32 -0.22 3.65
N VAL A 156 -12.07 0.16 2.39
CA VAL A 156 -10.75 0.59 1.91
C VAL A 156 -10.36 1.90 2.58
N GLN A 157 -11.27 2.88 2.62
CA GLN A 157 -11.04 4.18 3.25
C GLN A 157 -10.71 4.05 4.75
N GLU A 158 -11.51 3.28 5.50
CA GLU A 158 -11.34 3.10 6.95
C GLU A 158 -10.01 2.41 7.31
N LEU A 159 -9.64 1.35 6.56
CA LEU A 159 -8.37 0.65 6.76
C LEU A 159 -7.17 1.50 6.33
N THR A 160 -7.28 2.23 5.23
CA THR A 160 -6.21 3.13 4.76
C THR A 160 -5.98 4.27 5.75
N TRP A 161 -7.03 4.83 6.35
CA TRP A 161 -6.90 5.77 7.48
C TRP A 161 -6.14 5.17 8.65
N ALA A 162 -6.49 3.95 9.06
CA ALA A 162 -5.84 3.28 10.18
C ALA A 162 -4.35 3.05 9.94
N LEU A 163 -3.98 2.64 8.71
CA LEU A 163 -2.59 2.44 8.30
C LEU A 163 -1.83 3.76 8.12
N PHE A 164 -2.46 4.78 7.54
CA PHE A 164 -1.86 6.11 7.39
C PHE A 164 -1.50 6.71 8.75
N ARG A 165 -2.39 6.61 9.75
CA ARG A 165 -2.12 7.04 11.14
C ARG A 165 -0.94 6.30 11.78
N ARG A 166 -0.63 5.06 11.34
CA ARG A 166 0.55 4.31 11.82
C ARG A 166 1.84 4.84 11.18
N LEU A 167 1.80 5.16 9.89
CA LEU A 167 2.95 5.74 9.17
C LEU A 167 3.27 7.17 9.59
N THR A 168 2.27 7.94 10.04
CA THR A 168 2.47 9.33 10.49
C THR A 168 2.77 9.47 11.98
N ARG A 169 3.03 8.36 12.70
CA ARG A 169 3.55 8.41 14.07
C ARG A 169 4.89 9.14 14.11
N PRO A 170 5.21 9.93 15.15
CA PRO A 170 6.43 10.74 15.21
C PRO A 170 7.71 9.97 14.83
N ALA A 171 7.93 8.78 15.39
CA ALA A 171 9.11 7.97 15.10
C ALA A 171 9.18 7.48 13.63
N GLN A 172 8.05 7.11 13.03
CA GLN A 172 8.00 6.68 11.63
C GLN A 172 8.15 7.87 10.68
N LEU A 173 7.56 9.00 11.07
CA LEU A 173 7.63 10.24 10.34
C LEU A 173 9.04 10.83 10.34
N GLU A 174 9.79 10.70 11.44
CA GLU A 174 11.22 11.07 11.49
C GLU A 174 12.09 10.19 10.60
N ALA A 175 11.77 8.89 10.51
CA ALA A 175 12.47 7.94 9.65
C ALA A 175 12.02 7.98 8.17
N LEU A 176 11.06 8.83 7.81
CA LEU A 176 10.55 8.95 6.44
C LEU A 176 11.51 9.78 5.59
N ASP A 177 12.34 9.10 4.81
CA ASP A 177 13.21 9.71 3.80
C ASP A 177 12.55 9.66 2.41
N LEU A 178 12.21 10.82 1.86
CA LEU A 178 11.62 10.97 0.52
C LEU A 178 12.69 11.22 -0.56
N GLY A 179 13.95 11.42 -0.17
CA GLY A 179 15.07 11.65 -1.08
C GLY A 179 15.60 10.36 -1.71
N SER A 180 15.38 9.21 -1.07
CA SER A 180 15.73 7.90 -1.63
C SER A 180 14.56 7.27 -2.41
N PRO A 181 14.83 6.67 -3.58
CA PRO A 181 13.80 6.00 -4.36
C PRO A 181 13.32 4.74 -3.63
N PRO A 182 11.99 4.54 -3.48
CA PRO A 182 11.47 3.27 -2.99
C PRO A 182 11.89 2.11 -3.90
N PRO A 183 12.14 0.90 -3.35
CA PRO A 183 12.44 -0.26 -4.16
C PRO A 183 11.36 -0.49 -5.23
N GLY A 184 11.77 -0.62 -6.49
CA GLY A 184 10.88 -0.79 -7.64
C GLY A 184 10.38 0.51 -8.29
N LEU A 185 10.74 1.68 -7.78
CA LEU A 185 10.43 2.98 -8.39
C LEU A 185 11.72 3.71 -8.80
N ALA A 186 11.66 4.47 -9.89
CA ALA A 186 12.79 5.27 -10.36
C ALA A 186 13.09 6.46 -9.41
N SER A 187 12.03 7.14 -8.96
CA SER A 187 12.12 8.20 -7.97
C SER A 187 10.80 8.31 -7.18
N PHE A 188 10.87 8.85 -5.96
CA PHE A 188 9.65 9.22 -5.23
C PHE A 188 8.91 10.38 -5.91
N HIS A 189 9.66 11.26 -6.60
CA HIS A 189 9.10 12.41 -7.32
C HIS A 189 8.12 11.96 -8.41
N ASP A 190 8.47 10.97 -9.23
CA ASP A 190 7.59 10.49 -10.31
C ASP A 190 6.27 9.92 -9.76
N LEU A 191 6.36 9.14 -8.66
CA LEU A 191 5.19 8.65 -7.95
C LEU A 191 4.34 9.81 -7.44
N TYR A 192 4.99 10.82 -6.86
CA TYR A 192 4.30 11.98 -6.33
C TYR A 192 3.59 12.77 -7.43
N SER A 193 4.24 13.02 -8.57
CA SER A 193 3.61 13.66 -9.73
C SER A 193 2.39 12.87 -10.24
N ALA A 194 2.47 11.54 -10.30
CA ALA A 194 1.32 10.70 -10.66
C ALA A 194 0.16 10.84 -9.66
N LEU A 195 0.47 10.88 -8.36
CA LEU A 195 -0.52 11.11 -7.31
C LEU A 195 -1.19 12.47 -7.41
N LEU A 196 -0.43 13.53 -7.76
CA LEU A 196 -0.97 14.87 -7.93
C LEU A 196 -1.95 14.94 -9.10
N ALA A 197 -1.58 14.36 -10.25
CA ALA A 197 -2.45 14.29 -11.41
C ALA A 197 -3.74 13.51 -11.09
N GLN A 198 -3.62 12.39 -10.37
CA GLN A 198 -4.76 11.61 -9.92
C GLN A 198 -5.64 12.39 -8.92
N TYR A 199 -5.03 13.13 -7.98
CA TYR A 199 -5.77 13.95 -7.03
C TYR A 199 -6.59 15.03 -7.74
N GLU A 200 -5.99 15.72 -8.70
CA GLU A 200 -6.68 16.73 -9.51
C GLU A 200 -7.85 16.13 -10.31
N ALA A 201 -7.65 14.94 -10.88
CA ALA A 201 -8.64 14.29 -11.73
C ALA A 201 -9.84 13.72 -10.95
N VAL A 202 -9.61 13.07 -9.79
CA VAL A 202 -10.62 12.20 -9.17
C VAL A 202 -10.80 12.37 -7.66
N SER A 203 -10.05 13.24 -6.99
CA SER A 203 -10.14 13.29 -5.51
C SER A 203 -11.48 13.78 -4.99
N PHE A 204 -12.18 14.65 -5.73
CA PHE A 204 -13.37 15.37 -5.28
C PHE A 204 -13.22 16.02 -3.88
N GLY A 205 -11.99 16.39 -3.49
CA GLY A 205 -11.70 16.92 -2.16
C GLY A 205 -11.70 15.88 -1.03
N ASP A 206 -11.46 14.60 -1.34
CA ASP A 206 -11.38 13.52 -0.35
C ASP A 206 -10.32 13.83 0.74
N PRO A 207 -10.70 13.83 2.04
CA PRO A 207 -9.78 14.19 3.11
C PRO A 207 -8.60 13.22 3.27
N LEU A 208 -8.79 11.92 3.00
CA LEU A 208 -7.73 10.92 3.14
C LEU A 208 -6.67 11.13 2.07
N PHE A 209 -7.11 11.26 0.81
CA PHE A 209 -6.22 11.52 -0.31
C PHE A 209 -5.50 12.87 -0.11
N GLY A 210 -6.21 13.90 0.33
CA GLY A 210 -5.60 15.20 0.64
C GLY A 210 -4.52 15.13 1.72
N CYS A 211 -4.75 14.39 2.80
CA CYS A 211 -3.74 14.17 3.84
C CYS A 211 -2.51 13.40 3.32
N PHE A 212 -2.73 12.44 2.42
CA PHE A 212 -1.66 11.71 1.76
C PHE A 212 -0.81 12.63 0.87
N MET A 213 -1.40 13.66 0.25
CA MET A 213 -0.69 14.66 -0.56
C MET A 213 0.11 15.66 0.28
N LEU A 214 -0.42 16.06 1.43
CA LEU A 214 0.23 17.03 2.32
C LEU A 214 1.51 16.50 2.94
N LEU A 215 1.59 15.20 3.21
CA LEU A 215 2.72 14.58 3.89
C LEU A 215 4.04 14.79 3.10
N PRO A 216 4.13 14.48 1.79
CA PRO A 216 5.31 14.82 1.00
C PRO A 216 5.57 16.31 0.83
N LEU A 217 4.54 17.15 0.66
CA LEU A 217 4.72 18.61 0.45
C LEU A 217 5.47 19.28 1.59
N GLN A 218 5.12 18.90 2.83
CA GLN A 218 5.77 19.45 4.02
C GLN A 218 7.26 19.08 4.11
N ARG A 219 7.66 17.98 3.48
CA ARG A 219 9.01 17.41 3.59
C ARG A 219 9.90 17.76 2.41
N LEU A 220 9.33 17.86 1.22
CA LEU A 220 10.06 18.23 0.01
C LEU A 220 10.26 19.76 -0.11
N ALA A 221 9.60 20.56 0.73
CA ALA A 221 9.64 22.03 0.68
C ALA A 221 9.26 22.63 -0.69
N VAL A 222 8.61 21.85 -1.58
CA VAL A 222 8.16 22.27 -2.92
C VAL A 222 6.79 22.95 -2.84
N PHE A 223 6.65 23.93 -1.95
CA PHE A 223 5.42 24.71 -1.81
C PHE A 223 5.17 25.64 -3.01
N GLY A 224 6.21 25.94 -3.80
CA GLY A 224 6.16 26.93 -4.88
C GLY A 224 5.48 26.48 -6.16
N GLU A 225 5.58 25.21 -6.54
CA GLU A 225 5.13 24.73 -7.87
C GLU A 225 3.65 24.30 -7.89
N HIS A 226 3.07 23.98 -6.73
CA HIS A 226 1.70 23.44 -6.61
C HIS A 226 0.76 24.30 -5.74
N VAL A 227 0.94 25.63 -5.73
CA VAL A 227 0.14 26.58 -4.93
C VAL A 227 -1.37 26.46 -5.18
N GLY A 228 -1.80 26.12 -6.39
CA GLY A 228 -3.22 25.90 -6.73
C GLY A 228 -3.87 24.74 -5.95
N MET A 229 -3.09 23.71 -5.63
CA MET A 229 -3.54 22.53 -4.89
C MET A 229 -3.61 22.77 -3.39
N LEU A 230 -2.70 23.57 -2.83
CA LEU A 230 -2.77 23.98 -1.42
C LEU A 230 -4.06 24.75 -1.13
N ARG A 231 -4.56 25.51 -2.12
CA ARG A 231 -5.86 26.19 -2.03
C ARG A 231 -7.05 25.22 -2.06
N SER A 232 -7.01 24.16 -2.86
CA SER A 232 -8.08 23.13 -2.88
C SER A 232 -8.08 22.26 -1.62
N LEU A 233 -6.93 22.13 -0.95
CA LEU A 233 -6.77 21.48 0.35
C LEU A 233 -7.20 22.35 1.54
N GLY A 234 -7.65 23.60 1.30
CA GLY A 234 -8.10 24.52 2.34
C GLY A 234 -6.98 25.03 3.25
N VAL A 235 -5.72 24.87 2.86
CA VAL A 235 -4.57 25.33 3.64
C VAL A 235 -4.37 26.82 3.37
N SER A 236 -4.67 27.67 4.35
CA SER A 236 -4.34 29.09 4.27
C SER A 236 -2.83 29.25 4.49
N LEU A 237 -2.11 29.55 3.42
CA LEU A 237 -0.73 30.03 3.53
C LEU A 237 -0.80 31.46 4.07
N GLN A 238 -0.46 31.65 5.35
CA GLN A 238 -0.21 32.99 5.87
C GLN A 238 0.99 33.56 5.11
N GLN A 239 0.76 34.69 4.43
CA GLN A 239 1.79 35.48 3.74
C GLN A 239 2.74 36.13 4.74
#